data_AF-A0A7J9YB67-F1
#
_entry.id   AF-A0A7J9YB67-F1
#
_cell.length_a   1.000
_cell.length_b   1.000
_cell.length_c   1.000
_cell.angle_alpha   90.00
_cell.angle_beta   90.00
_cell.angle_gamma   90.00
#
_symmetry.space_group_name_H-M   'P 1'
#
loop_
_entity.id
_entity.type
_entity.pdbx_description
1 polymer ?
#
loop_
_entity_poly.entity_id
_entity_poly.type
_entity_poly.pdbx_seq_one_letter_code
_entity_poly.pdbx_strand_id
1 'polypeptide(L)' 'MDAEQIAEGQRRWQQRHDAARKRDADFTTLSGVEVEPVYGPPEGADHPGFERIGWPGEYPYTRGL' A
#
# COMPACT_ATOMS: atom_id res chain seq x y z
N MET A 1 9.24 -9.33 -7.21
CA MET A 1 9.87 -9.02 -5.91
C MET A 1 9.64 -10.16 -4.95
N ASP A 2 10.63 -10.43 -4.09
CA ASP A 2 10.46 -11.36 -2.97
C ASP A 2 9.66 -10.70 -1.82
N ALA A 3 9.25 -11.52 -0.86
CA ALA A 3 8.45 -11.10 0.28
C ALA A 3 9.11 -9.98 1.12
N GLU A 4 10.44 -10.01 1.29
CA GLU A 4 11.16 -9.03 2.11
C GLU A 4 11.16 -7.66 1.44
N GLN A 5 11.45 -7.61 0.14
CA GLN A 5 11.42 -6.40 -0.67
C GLN A 5 10.01 -5.78 -0.68
N ILE A 6 8.97 -6.60 -0.76
CA ILE A 6 7.57 -6.15 -0.72
C ILE A 6 7.26 -5.53 0.63
N ALA A 7 7.63 -6.20 1.73
CA ALA A 7 7.43 -5.72 3.09
C ALA A 7 8.20 -4.41 3.37
N GLU A 8 9.41 -4.27 2.84
CA GLU A 8 10.17 -3.02 2.96
C GLU A 8 9.49 -1.87 2.23
N GLY A 9 9.01 -2.11 1.00
CA GLY A 9 8.22 -1.13 0.26
C GLY A 9 6.95 -0.71 1.00
N GLN A 10 6.26 -1.67 1.62
CA GLN A 10 5.06 -1.40 2.42
C GLN A 10 5.39 -0.51 3.61
N ARG A 11 6.49 -0.78 4.32
CA ARG A 11 6.95 0.04 5.47
C ARG A 11 7.27 1.47 5.05
N ARG A 12 7.98 1.66 3.94
CA ARG A 12 8.30 3.00 3.42
C ARG A 12 7.03 3.75 3.01
N TRP A 13 6.12 3.08 2.33
CA TRP A 13 4.82 3.66 1.97
C TRP A 13 4.02 4.07 3.21
N GLN A 14 3.90 3.20 4.21
CA GLN A 14 3.14 3.44 5.44
C GLN A 14 3.68 4.67 6.19
N GLN A 15 5.00 4.78 6.33
CA GLN A 15 5.63 5.95 6.99
C GLN A 15 5.27 7.27 6.29
N ARG A 16 5.24 7.30 4.94
CA ARG A 16 4.84 8.49 4.19
C ARG A 16 3.34 8.76 4.31
N HIS A 17 2.51 7.72 4.26
CA HIS A 17 1.07 7.83 4.44
C HIS A 17 0.71 8.39 5.83
N ASP A 18 1.41 7.98 6.88
CA ASP A 18 1.16 8.43 8.24
C ASP A 18 1.59 9.87 8.51
N ALA A 19 2.63 10.34 7.82
CA ALA A 19 3.06 11.73 7.85
C ALA A 19 2.18 12.66 6.97
N ALA A 20 1.38 12.11 6.07
CA ALA A 20 0.57 12.88 5.13
C ALA A 20 -0.68 13.47 5.80
N ARG A 21 -1.15 14.61 5.28
CA ARG A 21 -2.45 15.16 5.66
C ARG A 21 -3.57 14.26 5.16
N LYS A 22 -4.34 13.70 6.07
CA LYS A 22 -5.52 12.87 5.79
C LYS A 22 -6.78 13.74 5.82
N ARG A 23 -7.78 13.38 4.99
CA ARG A 23 -9.11 14.02 5.07
C ARG A 23 -9.87 13.45 6.26
N ASP A 24 -10.70 14.27 6.88
CA ASP A 24 -11.63 13.83 7.93
C ASP A 24 -12.89 13.26 7.27
N ALA A 25 -12.95 11.94 7.16
CA ALA A 25 -14.04 11.20 6.53
C ALA A 25 -14.12 9.79 7.10
N ASP A 26 -15.31 9.19 7.02
CA ASP A 26 -15.52 7.79 7.35
C ASP A 26 -15.04 6.89 6.20
N PHE A 27 -14.23 5.88 6.55
CA PHE A 27 -13.72 4.85 5.65
C PHE A 27 -14.25 3.48 6.05
N THR A 28 -15.56 3.41 6.26
CA THR A 28 -16.29 2.18 6.57
C THR A 28 -17.18 1.79 5.38
N THR A 29 -17.23 0.50 5.03
CA THR A 29 -18.13 -0.02 4.01
C THR A 29 -19.59 0.01 4.48
N LEU A 30 -20.54 -0.18 3.55
CA LEU A 30 -21.97 -0.26 3.88
C LEU A 30 -22.31 -1.38 4.87
N SER A 31 -21.50 -2.44 4.95
CA SER A 31 -21.66 -3.54 5.90
C SER A 31 -20.95 -3.30 7.25
N GLY A 32 -20.38 -2.13 7.48
CA GLY A 32 -19.74 -1.77 8.75
C GLY A 32 -18.29 -2.24 8.89
N VAL A 33 -17.57 -2.46 7.78
CA VAL A 33 -16.16 -2.90 7.80
C VAL A 33 -15.24 -1.73 7.52
N GLU A 34 -14.32 -1.42 8.43
CA GLU A 34 -13.25 -0.44 8.21
C GLU A 34 -12.31 -0.94 7.11
N VAL A 35 -11.92 -0.04 6.19
CA VAL A 35 -11.00 -0.36 5.11
C VAL A 35 -9.64 0.27 5.30
N GLU A 36 -8.61 -0.48 4.97
CA GLU A 36 -7.23 0.00 4.98
C GLU A 36 -6.96 0.89 3.76
N PRO A 37 -6.05 1.87 3.88
CA PRO A 37 -5.72 2.81 2.82
C PRO A 37 -5.10 2.15 1.58
N VAL A 38 -4.46 0.98 1.73
CA VAL A 38 -3.94 0.20 0.60
C VAL A 38 -3.91 -1.29 0.93
N TYR A 39 -4.07 -2.10 -0.10
CA TYR A 39 -3.84 -3.54 -0.07
C TYR A 39 -2.77 -3.93 -1.09
N GLY A 40 -1.99 -4.96 -0.76
CA GLY A 40 -0.91 -5.51 -1.58
C GLY A 40 -0.81 -7.03 -1.44
N PRO A 41 0.29 -7.64 -1.93
CA PRO A 41 0.53 -9.07 -1.78
C PRO A 41 0.45 -9.52 -0.31
N PRO A 42 0.01 -10.76 -0.04
CA PRO A 42 -0.03 -11.29 1.32
C PRO A 42 1.34 -11.22 2.00
N GLU A 43 1.34 -11.04 3.32
CA GLU A 43 2.59 -11.04 4.09
C GLU A 43 3.33 -12.38 3.92
N GLY A 44 4.65 -12.31 3.70
CA GLY A 44 5.48 -13.49 3.47
C GLY A 44 5.34 -14.11 2.08
N ALA A 45 4.52 -13.56 1.18
CA ALA A 45 4.38 -14.06 -0.17
C ALA A 45 5.30 -13.33 -1.15
N ASP A 46 5.98 -14.11 -1.99
CA ASP A 46 6.65 -13.57 -3.16
C ASP A 46 5.63 -13.16 -4.22
N HIS A 47 5.90 -12.06 -4.92
CA HIS A 47 5.09 -11.61 -6.04
C HIS A 47 6.00 -11.20 -7.21
N PRO A 48 6.34 -12.16 -8.09
CA PRO A 48 7.11 -11.87 -9.30
C PRO A 48 6.42 -10.80 -10.16
N GLY A 49 7.14 -9.77 -10.59
CA GLY A 49 6.57 -8.67 -11.38
C GLY A 49 5.96 -7.53 -10.56
N PHE A 50 5.91 -7.62 -9.22
CA PHE A 50 5.36 -6.54 -8.38
C PHE A 50 6.05 -5.20 -8.59
N GLU A 51 7.33 -5.20 -8.96
CA GLU A 51 8.12 -4.01 -9.29
C GLU A 51 7.53 -3.17 -10.45
N ARG A 52 6.66 -3.74 -11.28
CA ARG A 52 5.94 -3.02 -12.35
C ARG A 52 4.67 -2.32 -11.85
N ILE A 53 4.16 -2.72 -10.69
CA ILE A 53 2.95 -2.17 -10.06
C ILE A 53 3.37 -1.24 -8.90
N GLY A 54 4.16 -1.78 -7.98
CA GLY A 54 4.72 -1.07 -6.83
C GLY A 54 3.69 -0.66 -5.79
N TRP A 55 4.19 0.07 -4.79
CA TRP A 55 3.37 0.77 -3.81
C TRP A 55 3.01 2.18 -4.34
N PRO A 56 1.84 2.74 -3.99
CA PRO A 56 1.46 4.10 -4.41
C PRO A 56 2.49 5.15 -4.04
N GLY A 57 2.70 6.17 -4.87
CA GLY A 57 3.69 7.22 -4.60
C GLY A 57 5.15 6.78 -4.73
N GLU A 58 5.43 5.56 -5.19
CA GLU A 58 6.78 5.08 -5.52
C GLU A 58 6.89 4.75 -7.02
N TYR A 59 8.09 4.88 -7.62
CA TYR A 59 8.36 4.44 -8.99
C TYR A 59 7.96 2.96 -9.17
N PRO A 60 7.32 2.55 -10.28
CA PRO A 60 7.05 3.30 -11.51
C PRO A 60 5.80 4.19 -11.49
N TYR A 61 5.24 4.47 -10.32
CA TYR A 61 4.05 5.32 -10.11
C TYR A 61 2.79 4.80 -10.81
N THR A 62 2.74 3.49 -11.10
CA THR A 62 1.57 2.84 -11.72
C THR A 62 0.30 3.02 -10.88
N ARG A 63 0.44 3.18 -9.56
CA ARG A 63 -0.66 3.43 -8.62
C ARG A 63 -0.84 4.91 -8.22
N GLY A 64 -0.26 5.83 -8.99
CA GLY A 64 -0.36 7.27 -8.75
C GLY A 64 0.77 7.85 -7.88
N LEU A 65 0.79 9.19 -7.81
CA LEU A 65 1.72 10.01 -7.02
C LEU A 65 1.21 10.23 -5.59
#